data_AF-A0A6I2ZUM7-F1
#
_entry.id   AF-A0A6I2ZUM7-F1
#
_cell.length_a   1.000
_cell.length_b   1.000
_cell.length_c   1.000
_cell.angle_alpha   90.00
_cell.angle_beta   90.00
_cell.angle_gamma   90.00
#
_symmetry.space_group_name_H-M   'P 1'
#
loop_
_entity.id
_entity.type
_entity.pdbx_description
1 polymer ?
#
loop_
_entity_poly.entity_id
_entity_poly.type
_entity_poly.pdbx_seq_one_letter_code
_entity_poly.pdbx_strand_id
1 'polypeptide(L)'
;MLTQSRATAENYDSSADFFPDMTRKRTPLLKRLLIALTISSGALVATGSIALAAEGDFDAEGAITSLATATNLLWVIIGASLVIFMQAGFALVETGFCRAKHASHVVTTNFAIFGLGFIGFFFVGFPLAFGGFSYGAFGLNAPIGGPLVGSGEWIFLFKGGWALSGGGVTPALLGFFLYMVAFMDTVATIPTGSMAERWKWGSFVVWGFFCGAVYYPLFAAWTWGGGWLSQTWSSMNLGAGYVDFAGSGVVHAVGGVA
;
A
#
# COMPACT_ATOMS: atom_id res chain seq x y z
N MET A 1 0.70 -50.34 76.69
CA MET A 1 1.86 -49.51 76.30
C MET A 1 1.26 -48.25 75.66
N LEU A 2 0.85 -47.18 76.39
CA LEU A 2 1.62 -46.19 77.18
C LEU A 2 2.84 -45.71 76.38
N THR A 3 3.04 -44.44 75.96
CA THR A 3 2.99 -43.11 76.64
C THR A 3 3.01 -41.98 75.57
N GLN A 4 2.19 -40.91 75.60
CA GLN A 4 2.32 -39.55 76.23
C GLN A 4 3.50 -38.62 75.80
N SER A 5 3.14 -37.33 75.58
CA SER A 5 3.92 -36.08 75.83
C SER A 5 5.02 -35.66 74.82
N ARG A 6 5.29 -34.40 74.41
CA ARG A 6 4.86 -33.01 74.77
C ARG A 6 5.32 -32.03 73.67
N ALA A 7 4.71 -30.84 73.65
CA ALA A 7 5.08 -29.66 72.85
C ALA A 7 6.37 -28.96 73.32
N THR A 8 7.02 -28.22 72.42
CA THR A 8 7.93 -27.11 72.73
C THR A 8 7.54 -25.89 71.89
N ALA A 9 7.37 -24.77 72.58
CA ALA A 9 6.99 -23.47 72.04
C ALA A 9 8.23 -22.70 71.58
N GLU A 10 8.22 -22.20 70.35
CA GLU A 10 9.12 -21.12 69.94
C GLU A 10 8.33 -19.83 69.77
N ASN A 11 8.84 -18.79 70.42
CA ASN A 11 8.23 -17.50 70.62
C ASN A 11 8.08 -16.73 69.30
N TYR A 12 6.85 -16.34 68.97
CA TYR A 12 6.57 -15.33 67.95
C TYR A 12 6.73 -13.95 68.62
N ASP A 13 7.86 -13.29 68.40
CA ASP A 13 8.10 -11.92 68.86
C ASP A 13 7.33 -10.95 67.95
N SER A 14 6.17 -10.50 68.41
CA SER A 14 5.28 -9.58 67.70
C SER A 14 5.73 -8.11 67.75
N SER A 15 6.96 -7.82 68.17
CA SER A 15 7.46 -6.45 68.35
C SER A 15 8.43 -5.94 67.27
N ALA A 16 8.80 -6.76 66.28
CA ALA A 16 9.81 -6.40 65.28
C ALA A 16 9.29 -5.80 63.94
N ASP A 17 8.00 -5.92 63.61
CA ASP A 17 7.48 -5.54 62.28
C ASP A 17 6.76 -4.17 62.23
N PHE A 18 6.88 -3.33 63.27
CA PHE A 18 6.15 -2.04 63.36
C PHE A 18 7.00 -0.78 63.16
N PHE A 19 8.25 -0.87 62.69
CA PHE A 19 9.06 0.33 62.41
C PHE A 19 9.60 0.33 60.97
N PRO A 20 9.21 1.30 60.11
CA PRO A 20 9.82 1.45 58.80
C PRO A 20 11.30 1.85 58.95
N ASP A 21 12.19 1.11 58.27
CA ASP A 21 13.63 1.39 58.19
C ASP A 21 13.88 2.81 57.66
N MET A 22 14.40 3.66 58.54
CA MET A 22 14.69 5.08 58.28
C MET A 22 16.07 5.32 57.62
N THR A 23 16.79 4.30 57.15
CA THR A 23 18.16 4.47 56.61
C THR A 23 18.25 4.79 55.11
N ARG A 24 17.15 5.16 54.45
CA ARG A 24 17.20 5.63 53.05
C ARG A 24 17.87 7.01 52.99
N LYS A 25 19.15 7.06 52.60
CA LYS A 25 19.93 8.29 52.37
C LYS A 25 19.11 9.29 51.53
N ARG A 26 18.49 10.28 52.19
CA ARG A 26 17.78 11.38 51.54
C ARG A 26 18.84 12.30 50.93
N THR A 27 19.14 12.12 49.64
CA THR A 27 19.83 13.16 48.88
C THR A 27 19.05 14.47 49.10
N PRO A 28 19.68 15.57 49.55
CA PRO A 28 18.94 16.75 49.98
C PRO A 28 18.15 17.28 48.79
N LEU A 29 16.89 17.66 49.01
CA LEU A 29 15.97 18.14 47.98
C LEU A 29 16.59 19.23 47.09
N LEU A 30 17.45 20.07 47.67
CA LEU A 30 18.28 21.06 46.99
C LEU A 30 19.17 20.47 45.87
N LYS A 31 19.80 19.31 46.09
CA LYS A 31 20.64 18.66 45.08
C LYS A 31 19.81 18.12 43.91
N ARG A 32 18.57 17.64 44.18
CA ARG A 32 17.64 17.22 43.13
C ARG A 32 17.09 18.40 42.34
N LEU A 33 16.78 19.50 43.02
CA LEU A 33 16.35 20.76 42.40
C LEU A 33 17.45 21.37 41.53
N LEU A 34 18.70 21.38 41.99
CA LEU A 34 19.83 21.88 41.21
C LEU A 34 20.15 21.03 39.98
N ILE A 35 20.04 19.70 40.09
CA ILE A 35 20.20 18.79 38.95
C ILE A 35 19.03 18.98 37.95
N ALA A 36 17.80 19.09 38.44
CA ALA A 36 16.65 19.36 37.58
C ALA A 36 16.78 20.72 36.87
N LEU A 37 17.21 21.77 37.58
CA LEU A 37 17.37 23.10 37.01
C LEU A 37 18.48 23.13 35.95
N THR A 38 19.59 22.42 36.17
CA THR A 38 20.70 22.33 35.19
C THR A 38 20.31 21.52 33.96
N ILE A 39 19.55 20.43 34.12
CA ILE A 39 18.99 19.66 32.99
C ILE A 39 17.98 20.51 32.20
N SER A 40 17.09 21.23 32.88
CA SER A 40 16.11 22.12 32.23
C SER A 40 16.77 23.29 31.51
N SER A 41 17.81 23.88 32.09
CA SER A 41 18.56 24.98 31.48
C SER A 41 19.38 24.49 30.29
N GLY A 42 19.98 23.31 30.38
CA GLY A 42 20.69 22.67 29.27
C GLY A 42 19.75 22.32 28.12
N ALA A 43 18.54 21.83 28.42
CA ALA A 43 17.51 21.57 27.41
C ALA A 43 17.03 22.85 26.74
N LEU A 44 16.87 23.95 27.50
CA LEU A 44 16.44 25.25 26.97
C LEU A 44 17.51 25.91 26.08
N VAL A 45 18.80 25.79 26.46
CA VAL A 45 19.92 26.28 25.63
C VAL A 45 20.08 25.41 24.38
N ALA A 46 19.89 24.09 24.48
CA ALA A 46 19.92 23.20 23.32
C ALA A 46 18.78 23.49 22.34
N THR A 47 17.55 23.70 22.82
CA THR A 47 16.40 24.05 21.96
C THR A 47 16.51 25.47 21.39
N GLY A 48 17.01 26.43 22.17
CA GLY A 48 17.31 27.78 21.69
C GLY A 48 18.42 27.83 20.63
N SER A 49 19.43 26.96 20.75
CA SER A 49 20.51 26.84 19.76
C SER A 49 20.04 26.18 18.46
N ILE A 50 19.10 25.23 18.53
CA ILE A 50 18.45 24.64 17.35
C ILE A 50 17.56 25.68 16.65
N ALA A 51 16.90 26.55 17.41
CA ALA A 51 16.08 27.63 16.86
C ALA A 51 16.93 28.75 16.22
N LEU A 52 18.08 29.12 16.81
CA LEU A 52 19.02 30.08 16.20
C LEU A 52 19.78 29.49 15.01
N ALA A 53 20.02 28.18 14.97
CA ALA A 53 20.61 27.51 13.80
C ALA A 53 19.64 27.43 12.61
N ALA A 54 18.36 27.74 12.82
CA ALA A 54 17.31 27.80 11.80
C ALA A 54 17.10 29.21 11.23
N GLU A 55 18.11 30.08 11.23
CA GLU A 55 18.14 31.29 10.39
C GLU A 55 18.37 30.97 8.89
N GLY A 56 17.72 29.91 8.40
CA GLY A 56 17.47 29.72 6.98
C GLY A 56 16.04 30.18 6.70
N ASP A 57 15.83 30.87 5.59
CA ASP A 57 14.49 31.27 5.14
C ASP A 57 13.55 30.06 5.19
N PHE A 58 12.51 30.11 6.02
CA PHE A 58 11.57 29.00 6.16
C PHE A 58 10.76 28.90 4.87
N ASP A 59 11.10 27.91 4.04
CA ASP A 59 10.35 27.59 2.82
C ASP A 59 8.99 26.98 3.17
N ALA A 60 8.04 27.85 3.52
CA ALA A 60 6.68 27.48 3.83
C ALA A 60 5.99 26.77 2.66
N GLU A 61 6.32 27.16 1.42
CA GLU A 61 5.72 26.61 0.21
C GLU A 61 6.22 25.17 -0.06
N GLY A 62 7.52 24.92 0.09
CA GLY A 62 8.08 23.56 0.03
C GLY A 62 7.59 22.66 1.16
N ALA A 63 7.43 23.20 2.37
CA ALA A 63 6.85 22.46 3.50
C ALA A 63 5.38 22.05 3.24
N ILE A 64 4.56 22.95 2.69
CA ILE A 64 3.18 22.65 2.32
C ILE A 64 3.12 21.60 1.19
N THR A 65 3.96 21.75 0.17
CA THR A 65 4.01 20.84 -0.99
C THR A 65 4.41 19.42 -0.61
N SER A 66 5.44 19.29 0.25
CA SER A 66 5.89 17.99 0.74
C SER A 66 4.85 17.31 1.62
N LEU A 67 4.16 18.05 2.50
CA LEU A 67 3.07 17.54 3.31
C LEU A 67 1.87 17.08 2.46
N ALA A 68 1.49 17.86 1.45
CA ALA A 68 0.42 17.51 0.52
C ALA A 68 0.75 16.21 -0.24
N THR A 69 1.98 16.10 -0.74
CA THR A 69 2.45 14.90 -1.45
C THR A 69 2.41 13.68 -0.52
N ALA A 70 2.95 13.78 0.69
CA ALA A 70 2.95 12.68 1.66
C ALA A 70 1.52 12.23 2.04
N THR A 71 0.61 13.19 2.21
CA THR A 71 -0.80 12.91 2.56
C THR A 71 -1.53 12.24 1.40
N ASN A 72 -1.33 12.70 0.16
CA ASN A 72 -1.91 12.08 -1.03
C ASN A 72 -1.37 10.65 -1.23
N LEU A 73 -0.07 10.43 -1.02
CA LEU A 73 0.53 9.09 -1.10
C LEU A 73 -0.02 8.15 -0.03
N LEU A 74 -0.19 8.64 1.21
CA LEU A 74 -0.83 7.87 2.27
C LEU A 74 -2.23 7.43 1.85
N TRP A 75 -3.04 8.35 1.30
CA TRP A 75 -4.37 8.04 0.82
C TRP A 75 -4.36 6.97 -0.29
N VAL A 76 -3.45 7.07 -1.25
CA VAL A 76 -3.29 6.06 -2.32
C VAL A 76 -2.93 4.70 -1.76
N ILE A 77 -2.00 4.62 -0.81
CA ILE A 77 -1.57 3.33 -0.24
C ILE A 77 -2.71 2.68 0.55
N ILE A 78 -3.49 3.47 1.30
CA ILE A 78 -4.71 3.00 1.97
C ILE A 78 -5.71 2.49 0.92
N GLY A 79 -5.97 3.28 -0.13
CA GLY A 79 -6.84 2.90 -1.23
C GLY A 79 -6.40 1.59 -1.89
N ALA A 80 -5.12 1.46 -2.24
CA ALA A 80 -4.56 0.25 -2.84
C ALA A 80 -4.73 -0.97 -1.92
N SER A 81 -4.50 -0.81 -0.62
CA SER A 81 -4.69 -1.88 0.36
C SER A 81 -6.15 -2.33 0.43
N LEU A 82 -7.10 -1.39 0.41
CA LEU A 82 -8.53 -1.69 0.39
C LEU A 82 -8.97 -2.37 -0.90
N VAL A 83 -8.46 -1.95 -2.06
CA VAL A 83 -8.77 -2.58 -3.35
C VAL A 83 -8.18 -3.98 -3.44
N ILE A 84 -6.93 -4.20 -2.99
CA ILE A 84 -6.35 -5.55 -2.91
C ILE A 84 -7.17 -6.43 -1.96
N PHE A 85 -7.71 -5.87 -0.87
CA PHE A 85 -8.58 -6.62 0.04
C PHE A 85 -9.91 -7.07 -0.61
N MET A 86 -10.32 -6.48 -1.74
CA MET A 86 -11.45 -7.00 -2.54
C MET A 86 -11.22 -8.45 -2.97
N GLN A 87 -9.98 -8.94 -3.03
CA GLN A 87 -9.69 -10.34 -3.33
C GLN A 87 -10.28 -11.31 -2.31
N ALA A 88 -10.40 -10.90 -1.04
CA ALA A 88 -11.14 -11.69 -0.05
C ALA A 88 -12.64 -11.71 -0.38
N GLY A 89 -13.19 -10.60 -0.86
CA GLY A 89 -14.56 -10.50 -1.34
C GLY A 89 -14.83 -11.41 -2.54
N PHE A 90 -13.95 -11.38 -3.55
CA PHE A 90 -14.02 -12.28 -4.71
C PHE A 90 -13.95 -13.75 -4.30
N ALA A 91 -13.00 -14.11 -3.43
CA ALA A 91 -12.92 -15.47 -2.91
C ALA A 91 -14.24 -15.90 -2.23
N LEU A 92 -14.85 -15.04 -1.41
CA LEU A 92 -16.12 -15.37 -0.73
C LEU A 92 -17.30 -15.50 -1.70
N VAL A 93 -17.44 -14.59 -2.66
CA VAL A 93 -18.58 -14.61 -3.60
C VAL A 93 -18.47 -15.76 -4.59
N GLU A 94 -17.27 -16.00 -5.14
CA GLU A 94 -17.05 -17.08 -6.11
C GLU A 94 -17.20 -18.45 -5.47
N THR A 95 -16.65 -18.64 -4.26
CA THR A 95 -16.81 -19.90 -3.54
C THR A 95 -18.24 -20.13 -3.09
N GLY A 96 -18.95 -19.06 -2.69
CA GLY A 96 -20.35 -19.11 -2.28
C GLY A 96 -21.32 -19.49 -3.40
N PHE A 97 -20.99 -19.13 -4.65
CA PHE A 97 -21.76 -19.54 -5.83
C PHE A 97 -21.36 -20.91 -6.39
N CYS A 98 -20.29 -21.52 -5.87
CA CYS A 98 -19.84 -22.84 -6.28
C CYS A 98 -20.37 -23.97 -5.39
N ARG A 99 -20.28 -25.19 -5.88
CA ARG A 99 -20.63 -26.38 -5.09
C ARG A 99 -19.58 -26.59 -4.02
N ALA A 100 -20.03 -27.00 -2.81
CA ALA A 100 -19.15 -27.17 -1.65
C ALA A 100 -17.91 -28.07 -1.92
N LYS A 101 -18.05 -29.11 -2.76
CA LYS A 101 -16.94 -29.99 -3.13
C LYS A 101 -15.82 -29.31 -3.92
N HIS A 102 -16.08 -28.15 -4.52
CA HIS A 102 -15.12 -27.37 -5.30
C HIS A 102 -14.62 -26.12 -4.55
N ALA A 103 -15.12 -25.84 -3.34
CA ALA A 103 -14.77 -24.64 -2.58
C ALA A 103 -13.26 -24.45 -2.42
N SER A 104 -12.52 -25.51 -2.04
CA SER A 104 -11.06 -25.43 -1.89
C SER A 104 -10.36 -25.04 -3.19
N HIS A 105 -10.79 -25.59 -4.33
CA HIS A 105 -10.21 -25.26 -5.62
C HIS A 105 -10.46 -23.79 -6.00
N VAL A 106 -11.68 -23.28 -5.76
CA VAL A 106 -12.06 -21.91 -6.11
C VAL A 106 -11.34 -20.87 -5.22
N VAL A 107 -11.16 -21.17 -3.92
CA VAL A 107 -10.31 -20.33 -3.05
C VAL A 107 -8.87 -20.32 -3.56
N THR A 108 -8.31 -21.47 -3.94
CA THR A 108 -6.94 -21.56 -4.44
C THR A 108 -6.75 -20.74 -5.72
N THR A 109 -7.71 -20.78 -6.65
CA THR A 109 -7.62 -19.95 -7.87
C THR A 109 -7.71 -18.46 -7.56
N ASN A 110 -8.56 -18.04 -6.62
CA ASN A 110 -8.59 -16.64 -6.16
C ASN A 110 -7.26 -16.20 -5.54
N PHE A 111 -6.59 -17.05 -4.77
CA PHE A 111 -5.30 -16.67 -4.20
C PHE A 111 -4.19 -16.63 -5.27
N ALA A 112 -4.19 -17.59 -6.19
CA ALA A 112 -3.14 -17.71 -7.20
C ALA A 112 -3.22 -16.64 -8.29
N ILE A 113 -4.41 -16.14 -8.63
CA ILE A 113 -4.58 -15.21 -9.76
C ILE A 113 -3.85 -13.88 -9.52
N PHE A 114 -3.90 -13.37 -8.28
CA PHE A 114 -3.16 -12.17 -7.89
C PHE A 114 -1.66 -12.31 -8.14
N GLY A 115 -1.06 -13.42 -7.68
CA GLY A 115 0.38 -13.65 -7.86
C GLY A 115 0.78 -13.75 -9.33
N LEU A 116 -0.01 -14.45 -10.14
CA LEU A 116 0.26 -14.62 -11.57
C LEU A 116 0.09 -13.31 -12.34
N GLY A 117 -1.01 -12.61 -12.09
CA GLY A 117 -1.30 -11.30 -12.67
C GLY A 117 -0.25 -10.27 -12.27
N PHE A 118 0.13 -10.24 -10.99
CA PHE A 118 1.16 -9.34 -10.47
C PHE A 118 2.48 -9.49 -11.22
N ILE A 119 2.95 -10.72 -11.46
CA ILE A 119 4.21 -10.95 -12.19
C ILE A 119 4.10 -10.44 -13.63
N GLY A 120 3.01 -10.79 -14.34
CA GLY A 120 2.79 -10.33 -15.71
C GLY A 120 2.71 -8.80 -15.80
N PHE A 121 2.02 -8.18 -14.85
CA PHE A 121 1.84 -6.74 -14.78
C PHE A 121 3.13 -6.02 -14.39
N PHE A 122 3.88 -6.52 -13.42
CA PHE A 122 5.13 -5.90 -12.98
C PHE A 122 6.18 -5.85 -14.09
N PHE A 123 6.40 -6.97 -14.80
CA PHE A 123 7.44 -7.03 -15.81
C PHE A 123 7.02 -6.43 -17.14
N VAL A 124 5.76 -6.58 -17.55
CA VAL A 124 5.32 -6.23 -18.91
C VAL A 124 4.17 -5.23 -18.89
N GLY A 125 3.12 -5.52 -18.11
CA GLY A 125 1.88 -4.76 -18.21
C GLY A 125 1.99 -3.29 -17.80
N PHE A 126 2.55 -3.01 -16.64
CA PHE A 126 2.69 -1.65 -16.12
C PHE A 126 3.55 -0.76 -17.03
N PRO A 127 4.73 -1.21 -17.52
CA PRO A 127 5.48 -0.49 -18.54
C PRO A 127 4.68 -0.18 -19.82
N LEU A 128 3.85 -1.12 -20.30
CA LEU A 128 3.06 -0.94 -21.52
C LEU A 128 1.85 -0.02 -21.32
N ALA A 129 1.21 -0.10 -20.16
CA ALA A 129 0.01 0.66 -19.83
C ALA A 129 0.33 2.10 -19.44
N PHE A 130 1.34 2.28 -18.61
CA PHE A 130 1.61 3.55 -17.95
C PHE A 130 2.99 4.09 -18.23
N GLY A 131 3.88 3.40 -18.97
CA GLY A 131 5.18 3.93 -19.40
C GLY A 131 6.13 4.44 -18.31
N GLY A 132 5.89 4.07 -17.04
CA GLY A 132 6.58 4.63 -15.88
C GLY A 132 6.10 6.03 -15.45
N PHE A 133 4.92 6.47 -15.87
CA PHE A 133 4.29 7.73 -15.46
C PHE A 133 3.46 7.55 -14.17
N SER A 134 3.14 8.65 -13.49
CA SER A 134 2.11 8.69 -12.44
C SER A 134 1.20 9.92 -12.61
N TYR A 135 0.03 9.91 -11.99
CA TYR A 135 -0.86 11.06 -12.02
C TYR A 135 -0.33 12.18 -11.11
N GLY A 136 -0.35 13.43 -11.55
CA GLY A 136 0.25 14.57 -10.83
C GLY A 136 -0.14 14.74 -9.37
N ALA A 137 -1.38 14.40 -9.00
CA ALA A 137 -1.80 14.44 -7.60
C ALA A 137 -1.12 13.38 -6.71
N PHE A 138 -0.62 12.31 -7.32
CA PHE A 138 0.14 11.24 -6.69
C PHE A 138 1.64 11.36 -6.98
N GLY A 139 2.07 12.09 -8.02
CA GLY A 139 3.46 12.36 -8.40
C GLY A 139 3.72 12.22 -9.92
N LEU A 140 4.98 12.31 -10.35
CA LEU A 140 5.51 12.45 -11.73
C LEU A 140 4.51 12.52 -12.92
N ASN A 141 4.28 13.77 -13.34
CA ASN A 141 3.47 14.24 -14.46
C ASN A 141 3.99 13.93 -15.88
N ALA A 142 5.09 13.19 -16.01
CA ALA A 142 5.78 13.01 -17.28
C ALA A 142 6.27 11.56 -17.46
N PRO A 143 6.39 11.10 -18.72
CA PRO A 143 6.93 9.79 -19.02
C PRO A 143 8.33 9.58 -18.47
N ILE A 144 8.61 8.40 -17.91
CA ILE A 144 9.97 7.84 -18.00
C ILE A 144 10.22 7.33 -19.44
N GLY A 145 9.15 6.97 -20.14
CA GLY A 145 9.15 6.36 -21.45
C GLY A 145 8.77 7.25 -22.64
N GLY A 146 8.46 6.63 -23.77
CA GLY A 146 7.86 7.29 -24.93
C GLY A 146 6.77 6.41 -25.55
N PRO A 147 6.08 6.87 -26.60
CA PRO A 147 5.15 6.01 -27.33
C PRO A 147 5.93 4.85 -27.98
N LEU A 148 5.53 3.62 -27.68
CA LEU A 148 6.00 2.42 -28.39
C LEU A 148 5.29 2.32 -29.75
N VAL A 149 3.98 2.51 -29.72
CA VAL A 149 3.09 2.53 -30.88
C VAL A 149 2.20 3.76 -30.74
N GLY A 150 2.27 4.68 -31.68
CA GLY A 150 1.50 5.92 -31.65
C GLY A 150 1.92 6.91 -32.73
N SER A 151 1.10 7.94 -32.92
CA SER A 151 1.35 9.06 -33.83
C SER A 151 0.76 10.34 -33.26
N GLY A 152 1.59 11.38 -33.09
CA GLY A 152 1.16 12.64 -32.48
C GLY A 152 0.68 12.44 -31.03
N GLU A 153 -0.50 12.98 -30.71
CA GLU A 153 -1.16 12.80 -29.40
C GLU A 153 -1.77 11.39 -29.22
N TRP A 154 -1.82 10.60 -30.28
CA TRP A 154 -2.45 9.29 -30.29
C TRP A 154 -1.44 8.22 -29.87
N ILE A 155 -1.49 7.76 -28.61
CA ILE A 155 -0.61 6.71 -28.09
C ILE A 155 -1.42 5.43 -27.87
N PHE A 156 -0.93 4.31 -28.42
CA PHE A 156 -1.55 3.00 -28.29
C PHE A 156 -0.88 2.14 -27.22
N LEU A 157 0.45 2.15 -27.16
CA LEU A 157 1.26 1.46 -26.15
C LEU A 157 2.45 2.34 -25.77
N PHE A 158 2.85 2.25 -24.51
CA PHE A 158 4.03 2.95 -23.98
C PHE A 158 5.28 2.07 -23.98
N LYS A 159 6.45 2.72 -23.95
CA LYS A 159 7.77 2.09 -23.81
C LYS A 159 8.51 2.77 -22.66
N GLY A 160 8.74 2.10 -21.53
CA GLY A 160 9.60 2.61 -20.46
C GLY A 160 9.18 2.15 -19.07
N GLY A 161 10.05 2.33 -18.07
CA GLY A 161 9.74 1.97 -16.67
C GLY A 161 9.72 0.47 -16.38
N TRP A 162 10.45 -0.34 -17.15
CA TRP A 162 10.50 -1.80 -17.02
C TRP A 162 10.91 -2.24 -15.62
N ALA A 163 10.10 -3.12 -15.02
CA ALA A 163 10.31 -3.66 -13.67
C ALA A 163 10.53 -2.58 -12.60
N LEU A 164 9.91 -1.40 -12.76
CA LEU A 164 10.07 -0.25 -11.85
C LEU A 164 11.55 0.07 -11.57
N SER A 165 12.38 0.06 -12.62
CA SER A 165 13.82 0.30 -12.52
C SER A 165 14.24 1.61 -13.22
N GLY A 166 15.38 2.16 -12.78
CA GLY A 166 15.98 3.39 -13.34
C GLY A 166 15.89 4.61 -12.41
N GLY A 167 16.52 5.72 -12.82
CA GLY A 167 16.63 6.94 -12.01
C GLY A 167 15.32 7.73 -11.80
N GLY A 168 14.23 7.35 -12.48
CA GLY A 168 12.91 7.98 -12.37
C GLY A 168 11.97 7.33 -11.36
N VAL A 169 12.42 6.31 -10.63
CA VAL A 169 11.58 5.59 -9.66
C VAL A 169 11.41 6.43 -8.40
N THR A 170 10.18 6.82 -8.13
CA THR A 170 9.80 7.62 -6.96
C THR A 170 8.81 6.85 -6.07
N PRO A 171 8.67 7.21 -4.77
CA PRO A 171 7.64 6.63 -3.92
C PRO A 171 6.23 6.76 -4.51
N ALA A 172 5.99 7.85 -5.24
CA ALA A 172 4.78 8.09 -6.01
C ALA A 172 4.51 7.03 -7.06
N LEU A 173 5.52 6.72 -7.87
CA LEU A 173 5.41 5.68 -8.90
C LEU A 173 5.12 4.31 -8.27
N LEU A 174 5.76 4.00 -7.15
CA LEU A 174 5.53 2.74 -6.44
C LEU A 174 4.11 2.65 -5.86
N GLY A 175 3.60 3.74 -5.27
CA GLY A 175 2.23 3.83 -4.79
C GLY A 175 1.22 3.71 -5.92
N PHE A 176 1.48 4.35 -7.05
CA PHE A 176 0.64 4.24 -8.25
C PHE A 176 0.66 2.84 -8.85
N PHE A 177 1.82 2.18 -8.92
CA PHE A 177 1.93 0.77 -9.32
C PHE A 177 1.10 -0.13 -8.41
N LEU A 178 1.23 0.02 -7.08
CA LEU A 178 0.47 -0.77 -6.11
C LEU A 178 -1.04 -0.55 -6.26
N TYR A 179 -1.45 0.69 -6.56
CA TYR A 179 -2.84 1.00 -6.83
C TYR A 179 -3.33 0.33 -8.13
N MET A 180 -2.58 0.47 -9.22
CA MET A 180 -2.96 -0.06 -10.54
C MET A 180 -2.91 -1.59 -10.64
N VAL A 181 -2.00 -2.25 -9.92
CA VAL A 181 -1.96 -3.73 -9.88
C VAL A 181 -3.21 -4.31 -9.20
N ALA A 182 -3.83 -3.57 -8.28
CA ALA A 182 -5.09 -3.97 -7.65
C ALA A 182 -6.27 -3.97 -8.63
N PHE A 183 -6.35 -2.96 -9.51
CA PHE A 183 -7.36 -2.91 -10.58
C PHE A 183 -7.11 -3.98 -11.64
N MET A 184 -5.85 -4.21 -12.02
CA MET A 184 -5.46 -5.31 -12.91
C MET A 184 -5.93 -6.65 -12.36
N ASP A 185 -5.70 -6.91 -11.07
CA ASP A 185 -6.10 -8.17 -10.45
C ASP A 185 -7.61 -8.35 -10.41
N THR A 186 -8.35 -7.25 -10.24
CA THR A 186 -9.82 -7.28 -10.34
C THR A 186 -10.26 -7.74 -11.73
N VAL A 187 -9.61 -7.26 -12.81
CA VAL A 187 -9.88 -7.73 -14.18
C VAL A 187 -9.52 -9.20 -14.35
N ALA A 188 -8.37 -9.62 -13.79
CA ALA A 188 -7.93 -11.00 -13.86
C ALA A 188 -8.88 -11.93 -13.11
N THR A 189 -9.52 -11.48 -12.02
CA THR A 189 -10.36 -12.26 -11.12
C THR A 189 -11.82 -12.40 -11.61
N ILE A 190 -12.39 -11.40 -12.29
CA ILE A 190 -13.80 -11.46 -12.74
C ILE A 190 -14.12 -12.72 -13.60
N PRO A 191 -13.31 -13.09 -14.62
CA PRO A 191 -13.56 -14.32 -15.39
C PRO A 191 -13.39 -15.61 -14.58
N THR A 192 -12.65 -15.54 -13.47
CA THR A 192 -12.33 -16.70 -12.64
C THR A 192 -13.58 -17.18 -11.90
N GLY A 193 -14.42 -16.24 -11.48
CA GLY A 193 -15.73 -16.51 -10.92
C GLY A 193 -16.75 -16.98 -11.96
N SER A 194 -16.80 -16.37 -13.14
CA SER A 194 -17.76 -16.76 -14.19
C SER A 194 -17.47 -18.16 -14.75
N MET A 195 -16.19 -18.54 -14.80
CA MET A 195 -15.70 -19.84 -15.26
C MET A 195 -15.37 -20.79 -14.12
N ALA A 196 -15.79 -20.47 -12.89
CA ALA A 196 -15.50 -21.29 -11.72
C ALA A 196 -15.95 -22.75 -11.96
N GLU A 197 -15.15 -23.69 -11.46
CA GLU A 197 -15.30 -25.15 -11.67
C GLU A 197 -15.05 -25.66 -13.12
N ARG A 198 -14.84 -24.80 -14.12
CA ARG A 198 -14.84 -25.18 -15.55
C ARG A 198 -13.52 -25.00 -16.30
N TRP A 199 -12.56 -24.28 -15.74
CA TRP A 199 -11.23 -24.13 -16.34
C TRP A 199 -10.20 -25.14 -15.84
N LYS A 200 -9.26 -25.49 -16.72
CA LYS A 200 -8.08 -26.30 -16.39
C LYS A 200 -7.02 -25.40 -15.76
N TRP A 201 -6.26 -25.95 -14.82
CA TRP A 201 -5.17 -25.21 -14.14
C TRP A 201 -4.12 -24.62 -15.11
N GLY A 202 -3.79 -25.31 -16.20
CA GLY A 202 -2.87 -24.74 -17.20
C GLY A 202 -3.43 -23.48 -17.86
N SER A 203 -4.71 -23.50 -18.24
CA SER A 203 -5.41 -22.35 -18.82
C SER A 203 -5.55 -21.20 -17.83
N PHE A 204 -5.80 -21.53 -16.55
CA PHE A 204 -5.79 -20.59 -15.43
C PHE A 204 -4.47 -19.81 -15.34
N VAL A 205 -3.35 -20.54 -15.36
CA VAL A 205 -2.01 -19.94 -15.23
C VAL A 205 -1.71 -19.03 -16.41
N VAL A 206 -2.01 -19.50 -17.63
CA VAL A 206 -1.83 -18.70 -18.85
C VAL A 206 -2.69 -17.43 -18.80
N TRP A 207 -3.94 -17.53 -18.34
CA TRP A 207 -4.82 -16.39 -18.17
C TRP A 207 -4.24 -15.35 -17.20
N GLY A 208 -3.75 -15.76 -16.02
CA GLY A 208 -3.17 -14.83 -15.06
C GLY A 208 -2.01 -14.02 -15.64
N PHE A 209 -1.05 -14.69 -16.28
CA PHE A 209 0.07 -14.00 -16.94
C PHE A 209 -0.38 -13.15 -18.13
N PHE A 210 -1.25 -13.66 -18.99
CA PHE A 210 -1.74 -12.95 -20.16
C PHE A 210 -2.55 -11.71 -19.77
N CYS A 211 -3.40 -11.83 -18.75
CA CYS A 211 -4.23 -10.75 -18.25
C CYS A 211 -3.35 -9.61 -17.71
N GLY A 212 -2.40 -9.94 -16.86
CA GLY A 212 -1.47 -8.98 -16.28
C GLY A 212 -0.50 -8.38 -17.30
N ALA A 213 -0.02 -9.15 -18.27
CA ALA A 213 1.01 -8.69 -19.22
C ALA A 213 0.46 -7.95 -20.44
N VAL A 214 -0.72 -8.33 -20.95
CA VAL A 214 -1.21 -7.87 -22.25
C VAL A 214 -2.66 -7.38 -22.20
N TYR A 215 -3.60 -8.21 -21.72
CA TYR A 215 -5.03 -7.92 -21.85
C TYR A 215 -5.45 -6.65 -21.10
N TYR A 216 -5.33 -6.60 -19.78
CA TYR A 216 -5.65 -5.40 -19.01
C TYR A 216 -4.77 -4.19 -19.38
N PRO A 217 -3.44 -4.34 -19.49
CA PRO A 217 -2.55 -3.24 -19.86
C PRO A 217 -2.93 -2.51 -21.14
N LEU A 218 -3.45 -3.22 -22.13
CA LEU A 218 -3.88 -2.63 -23.39
C LEU A 218 -4.99 -1.58 -23.16
N PHE A 219 -6.05 -1.96 -22.44
CA PHE A 219 -7.17 -1.05 -22.16
C PHE A 219 -6.80 0.02 -21.15
N ALA A 220 -5.95 -0.30 -20.18
CA ALA A 220 -5.39 0.68 -19.26
C ALA A 220 -4.55 1.73 -20.00
N ALA A 221 -3.73 1.34 -20.98
CA ALA A 221 -2.96 2.27 -21.81
C ALA A 221 -3.86 3.27 -22.53
N TRP A 222 -4.92 2.76 -23.17
CA TRP A 222 -5.81 3.59 -23.99
C TRP A 222 -6.58 4.61 -23.16
N THR A 223 -6.92 4.25 -21.93
CA THR A 223 -7.76 5.05 -21.04
C THR A 223 -6.89 5.81 -20.04
N TRP A 224 -6.62 5.22 -18.88
CA TRP A 224 -5.91 5.83 -17.76
C TRP A 224 -4.42 6.10 -18.01
N GLY A 225 -3.80 5.40 -18.95
CA GLY A 225 -2.42 5.63 -19.37
C GLY A 225 -2.20 6.92 -20.15
N GLY A 226 -3.27 7.64 -20.52
CA GLY A 226 -3.19 8.84 -21.36
C GLY A 226 -3.08 8.53 -22.85
N GLY A 227 -3.39 7.29 -23.25
CA GLY A 227 -3.42 6.86 -24.63
C GLY A 227 -4.63 7.38 -25.41
N TRP A 228 -4.83 6.81 -26.59
CA TRP A 228 -5.69 7.41 -27.59
C TRP A 228 -7.15 7.61 -27.20
N LEU A 229 -7.70 6.72 -26.37
CA LEU A 229 -9.12 6.74 -26.03
C LEU A 229 -9.41 7.89 -25.06
N SER A 230 -8.49 8.19 -24.13
CA SER A 230 -8.59 9.39 -23.28
C SER A 230 -8.32 10.70 -24.04
N GLN A 231 -7.57 10.66 -25.15
CA GLN A 231 -7.30 11.83 -26.00
C GLN A 231 -8.38 12.10 -27.07
N THR A 232 -9.55 11.47 -26.98
CA THR A 232 -10.62 11.63 -27.99
C THR A 232 -11.20 13.05 -28.05
N TRP A 233 -11.13 13.80 -26.95
CA TRP A 233 -11.40 15.25 -26.92
C TRP A 233 -10.49 16.02 -27.88
N SER A 234 -9.16 15.84 -27.78
CA SER A 234 -8.18 16.62 -28.54
C SER A 234 -7.96 16.07 -29.95
N SER A 235 -7.91 14.74 -30.08
CA SER A 235 -7.58 14.06 -31.34
C SER A 235 -8.79 13.83 -32.26
N MET A 236 -10.02 13.78 -31.73
CA MET A 236 -11.23 13.47 -32.50
C MET A 236 -12.38 14.49 -32.31
N ASN A 237 -12.18 15.55 -31.52
CA ASN A 237 -13.19 16.58 -31.24
C ASN A 237 -14.51 16.01 -30.63
N LEU A 238 -14.40 14.95 -29.80
CA LEU A 238 -15.54 14.23 -29.23
C LEU A 238 -16.03 14.78 -27.87
N GLY A 239 -16.02 16.10 -27.68
CA GLY A 239 -16.47 16.72 -26.43
C GLY A 239 -15.62 16.28 -25.22
N ALA A 240 -16.22 15.77 -24.14
CA ALA A 240 -15.47 15.37 -22.94
C ALA A 240 -14.50 14.18 -23.15
N GLY A 241 -14.58 13.48 -24.28
CA GLY A 241 -13.81 12.27 -24.56
C GLY A 241 -14.26 11.06 -23.71
N TYR A 242 -13.42 10.03 -23.64
CA TYR A 242 -13.66 8.87 -22.79
C TYR A 242 -13.40 9.21 -21.32
N VAL A 243 -14.40 8.99 -20.47
CA VAL A 243 -14.32 9.24 -19.03
C VAL A 243 -14.70 7.98 -18.26
N ASP A 244 -13.73 7.40 -17.55
CA ASP A 244 -13.95 6.30 -16.62
C ASP A 244 -13.18 6.61 -15.34
N PHE A 245 -13.90 6.88 -14.25
CA PHE A 245 -13.27 7.37 -13.01
C PHE A 245 -12.60 6.25 -12.22
N ALA A 246 -13.28 5.11 -12.06
CA ALA A 246 -12.87 4.05 -11.14
C ALA A 246 -12.99 2.63 -11.73
N GLY A 247 -13.19 2.51 -13.05
CA GLY A 247 -13.03 1.24 -13.75
C GLY A 247 -14.33 0.59 -14.17
N SER A 248 -15.40 1.36 -14.38
CA SER A 248 -16.65 0.83 -14.93
C SER A 248 -16.43 0.20 -16.31
N GLY A 249 -15.59 0.81 -17.14
CA GLY A 249 -15.18 0.30 -18.44
C GLY A 249 -13.91 -0.53 -18.34
N VAL A 250 -12.80 0.11 -17.94
CA VAL A 250 -11.46 -0.51 -18.02
C VAL A 250 -11.26 -1.68 -17.05
N VAL A 251 -12.13 -1.82 -16.03
CA VAL A 251 -12.13 -2.99 -15.14
C VAL A 251 -13.36 -3.87 -15.33
N HIS A 252 -14.55 -3.37 -15.02
CA HIS A 252 -15.76 -4.19 -14.99
C HIS A 252 -16.21 -4.64 -16.38
N ALA A 253 -16.25 -3.77 -17.38
CA ALA A 253 -16.62 -4.16 -18.73
C ALA A 253 -15.54 -5.05 -19.37
N VAL A 254 -14.26 -4.68 -19.25
CA VAL A 254 -13.12 -5.47 -19.77
C VAL A 254 -13.06 -6.86 -19.14
N GLY A 255 -13.20 -6.95 -17.81
CA GLY A 255 -13.24 -8.22 -17.10
C GLY A 255 -14.52 -9.01 -17.37
N GLY A 256 -15.66 -8.35 -17.52
CA GLY A 256 -16.94 -9.02 -17.79
C GLY A 256 -17.09 -9.57 -19.21
N VAL A 257 -16.35 -9.02 -20.18
CA VAL A 257 -16.35 -9.48 -21.59
C VAL A 257 -15.36 -10.63 -21.82
N ALA A 258 -14.31 -10.75 -20.99
CA ALA A 258 -13.34 -11.83 -21.06
C ALA A 258 -13.94 -13.20 -20.68
#